data_AF-A0ABD1AXJ3-F1
#
_entry.id   AF-A0ABD1AXJ3-F1
#
_cell.length_a   1.000
_cell.length_b   1.000
_cell.length_c   1.000
_cell.angle_alpha   90.00
_cell.angle_beta   90.00
_cell.angle_gamma   90.00
#
_symmetry.space_group_name_H-M   'P 1'
#
loop_
_entity.id
_entity.type
_entity.pdbx_description
1 polymer ?
#
loop_
_entity_poly.entity_id
_entity_poly.type
_entity_poly.pdbx_seq_one_letter_code
_entity_poly.pdbx_strand_id
1 'polypeptide(L)'
;MESQEESGNVPRWEKMDKDILSNIFKKLDVVDVIMGASRVCVTWFLASHNRTIWSTIKLNDLDSIFLDNPYGKTMQDNDRVKRRYHLRKILIEINKFGRTAPINIFFNVYCNIIEEDLAILYNGMPNIIKLALPMWTTLNLNSIQSAFSKWKNLQTLILGAFKSQGDTLSLELQAIGDNCRDLTNMKFLSVLKEDLPNIIVCNFPSLERLSFRCCTEASTTLINGLPNLKILNLSHCIFMKPSGIGESHYRLGMKPYKLEIRSLTNLWCVVRTAQFAKMYGNIRMIVSVKSSIFATLGRSGGKLMRLRN
;
A
#
# COMPACT_ATOMS: atom_id res chain seq x y z
N MET A 1 63.64 -5.86 8.36
CA MET A 1 63.03 -6.87 7.47
C MET A 1 61.59 -7.03 7.93
N GLU A 2 60.69 -6.25 7.34
CA GLU A 2 59.25 -6.38 7.58
C GLU A 2 58.77 -7.66 6.91
N SER A 3 58.10 -8.50 7.70
CA SER A 3 57.44 -9.72 7.26
C SER A 3 56.29 -9.35 6.32
N GLN A 4 56.42 -9.69 5.05
CA GLN A 4 55.31 -9.70 4.10
C GLN A 4 54.32 -10.79 4.55
N GLU A 5 53.20 -10.38 5.13
CA GLU A 5 52.02 -11.23 5.19
C GLU A 5 51.55 -11.47 3.75
N GLU A 6 51.74 -12.69 3.25
CA GLU A 6 51.11 -13.16 2.03
C GLU A 6 49.59 -13.01 2.17
N SER A 7 49.04 -11.93 1.62
CA SER A 7 47.60 -11.79 1.44
C SER A 7 47.12 -12.96 0.58
N GLY A 8 46.53 -13.97 1.21
CA GLY A 8 45.88 -15.07 0.52
C GLY A 8 44.94 -14.51 -0.54
N ASN A 9 45.05 -15.03 -1.76
CA ASN A 9 44.40 -14.55 -2.97
C ASN A 9 42.86 -14.50 -2.80
N VAL A 10 42.32 -13.40 -2.28
CA VAL A 10 40.88 -13.24 -2.08
C VAL A 10 40.22 -13.25 -3.47
N PRO A 11 39.25 -14.15 -3.74
CA PRO A 11 38.58 -14.20 -5.02
C PRO A 11 37.95 -12.85 -5.35
N ARG A 12 38.25 -12.31 -6.54
CA ARG A 12 37.64 -11.05 -6.99
C ARG A 12 36.13 -11.23 -7.10
N TRP A 13 35.37 -10.27 -6.58
CA TRP A 13 33.91 -10.22 -6.66
C TRP A 13 33.36 -10.30 -8.09
N GLU A 14 34.16 -9.92 -9.09
CA GLU A 14 33.83 -10.01 -10.52
C GLU A 14 33.71 -11.46 -11.01
N LYS A 15 34.38 -12.39 -10.34
CA LYS A 15 34.37 -13.83 -10.62
C LYS A 15 33.36 -14.60 -9.75
N MET A 16 32.64 -13.90 -8.88
CA MET A 16 31.61 -14.52 -8.06
C MET A 16 30.46 -15.03 -8.94
N ASP A 17 29.92 -16.19 -8.58
CA ASP A 17 28.82 -16.80 -9.31
C ASP A 17 27.60 -15.86 -9.42
N LYS A 18 26.98 -15.86 -10.59
CA LYS A 18 25.88 -14.94 -10.91
C LYS A 18 24.67 -15.15 -10.00
N ASP A 19 24.35 -16.38 -9.62
CA ASP A 19 23.21 -16.68 -8.76
C ASP A 19 23.47 -16.25 -7.32
N ILE A 20 24.73 -16.36 -6.86
CA ILE A 20 25.15 -15.79 -5.58
C ILE A 20 24.99 -14.25 -5.60
N LEU A 21 25.49 -13.58 -6.64
CA LEU A 21 25.32 -12.13 -6.81
C LEU A 21 23.85 -11.72 -6.85
N SER A 22 23.01 -12.43 -7.61
CA SER A 22 21.57 -12.17 -7.65
C SER A 22 20.90 -12.34 -6.27
N ASN A 23 21.35 -13.31 -5.48
CA ASN A 23 20.84 -13.50 -4.11
C ASN A 23 21.28 -12.40 -3.14
N ILE A 24 22.49 -11.86 -3.32
CA ILE A 24 22.96 -10.67 -2.61
C ILE A 24 22.11 -9.45 -3.02
N PHE A 25 21.88 -9.25 -4.32
CA PHE A 25 21.13 -8.09 -4.83
C PHE A 25 19.67 -8.07 -4.38
N LYS A 26 19.04 -9.23 -4.13
CA LYS A 26 17.71 -9.31 -3.49
C LYS A 26 17.64 -8.67 -2.10
N LYS A 27 18.79 -8.45 -1.44
CA LYS A 27 18.87 -7.83 -0.11
C LYS A 27 19.12 -6.32 -0.17
N LEU A 28 19.42 -5.78 -1.34
CA LEU A 28 19.66 -4.36 -1.57
C LEU A 28 18.33 -3.63 -1.84
N ASP A 29 18.33 -2.31 -1.63
CA ASP A 29 17.23 -1.47 -2.12
C ASP A 29 17.21 -1.47 -3.66
N VAL A 30 16.03 -1.27 -4.24
CA VAL A 30 15.87 -1.25 -5.70
C VAL A 30 16.75 -0.19 -6.35
N VAL A 31 16.94 0.97 -5.71
CA VAL A 31 17.78 2.04 -6.23
C VAL A 31 19.27 1.65 -6.19
N ASP A 32 19.71 0.96 -5.13
CA ASP A 32 21.08 0.46 -5.03
C ASP A 32 21.40 -0.56 -6.12
N VAL A 33 20.42 -1.38 -6.52
CA VAL A 33 20.61 -2.32 -7.63
C VAL A 33 20.74 -1.59 -8.98
N ILE A 34 19.81 -0.68 -9.32
CA ILE A 34 19.77 -0.02 -10.64
C ILE A 34 20.79 1.13 -10.80
N MET A 35 21.18 1.79 -9.71
CA MET A 35 22.10 2.94 -9.74
C MET A 35 23.50 2.60 -9.21
N GLY A 36 23.65 1.51 -8.45
CA GLY A 36 24.92 1.05 -7.90
C GLY A 36 25.39 -0.25 -8.53
N ALA A 37 24.89 -1.38 -8.03
CA ALA A 37 25.42 -2.72 -8.33
C ALA A 37 25.49 -3.03 -9.83
N SER A 38 24.43 -2.69 -10.59
CA SER A 38 24.38 -2.93 -12.04
C SER A 38 25.43 -2.15 -12.85
N ARG A 39 26.13 -1.19 -12.24
CA ARG A 39 27.12 -0.31 -12.90
C ARG A 39 28.56 -0.64 -12.54
N VAL A 40 28.79 -1.68 -11.74
CA VAL A 40 30.13 -2.07 -11.29
C VAL A 40 30.92 -2.78 -12.39
N CYS A 41 30.36 -3.86 -12.95
CA CYS A 41 30.96 -4.63 -14.03
C CYS A 41 29.90 -5.40 -14.82
N VAL A 42 30.29 -6.03 -15.94
CA VAL A 42 29.36 -6.80 -16.80
C VAL A 42 28.71 -7.96 -16.06
N THR A 43 29.46 -8.71 -15.24
CA THR A 43 28.91 -9.82 -14.45
C THR A 43 27.79 -9.34 -13.52
N TRP A 44 27.99 -8.21 -12.84
CA TRP A 44 27.01 -7.63 -11.93
C TRP A 44 25.80 -7.08 -12.70
N PHE A 45 26.03 -6.41 -13.83
CA PHE A 45 24.96 -5.98 -14.73
C PHE A 45 24.06 -7.15 -15.16
N LEU A 46 24.65 -8.28 -15.54
CA LEU A 46 23.91 -9.48 -15.92
C LEU A 46 23.19 -10.11 -14.72
N ALA A 47 23.79 -10.11 -13.53
CA ALA A 47 23.16 -10.59 -12.29
C ALA A 47 21.96 -9.72 -11.88
N SER A 48 22.01 -8.40 -12.13
CA SER A 48 20.88 -7.49 -11.90
C SER A 48 19.68 -7.77 -12.80
N HIS A 49 19.82 -8.46 -13.93
CA HIS A 49 18.69 -8.87 -14.79
C HIS A 49 17.95 -10.12 -14.31
N ASN A 50 18.35 -10.71 -13.18
CA ASN A 50 17.66 -11.88 -12.65
C ASN A 50 16.22 -11.51 -12.23
N ARG A 51 15.23 -12.13 -12.88
CA ARG A 51 13.79 -11.86 -12.68
C ARG A 51 13.34 -11.95 -11.23
N THR A 52 13.96 -12.82 -10.44
CA THR A 52 13.56 -13.05 -9.05
C THR A 52 13.82 -11.83 -8.14
N ILE A 53 14.74 -10.93 -8.53
CA ILE A 53 14.99 -9.65 -7.85
C ILE A 53 13.76 -8.73 -7.95
N TRP A 54 13.09 -8.74 -9.11
CA TRP A 54 12.14 -7.69 -9.49
C TRP A 54 10.67 -8.00 -9.17
N SER A 55 10.38 -9.19 -8.64
CA SER A 55 8.99 -9.60 -8.33
C SER A 55 8.25 -8.61 -7.44
N THR A 56 8.95 -8.02 -6.47
CA THR A 56 8.39 -7.02 -5.56
C THR A 56 9.26 -5.77 -5.55
N ILE A 57 8.69 -4.67 -6.03
CA ILE A 57 9.32 -3.35 -6.06
C ILE A 57 8.79 -2.55 -4.88
N LYS A 58 9.70 -2.03 -4.05
CA LYS A 58 9.40 -1.13 -2.94
C LYS A 58 10.16 0.16 -3.14
N LEU A 59 9.45 1.25 -3.39
CA LEU A 59 9.99 2.60 -3.55
C LEU A 59 9.69 3.39 -2.28
N ASN A 60 10.16 2.87 -1.14
CA ASN A 60 9.92 3.45 0.17
C ASN A 60 11.09 4.30 0.67
N ASP A 61 12.28 4.15 0.09
CA ASP A 61 13.47 4.91 0.46
C ASP A 61 13.37 6.35 -0.08
N LEU A 62 13.04 7.27 0.82
CA LEU A 62 12.95 8.69 0.52
C LEU A 62 14.32 9.35 0.40
N ASP A 63 15.40 8.72 0.89
CA ASP A 63 16.74 9.30 0.81
C ASP A 63 17.28 9.30 -0.62
N SER A 64 16.81 8.36 -1.45
CA SER A 64 17.31 8.12 -2.80
C SER A 64 16.40 8.65 -3.92
N ILE A 65 15.19 9.12 -3.58
CA ILE A 65 14.18 9.59 -4.53
C ILE A 65 13.96 11.09 -4.35
N PHE A 66 14.00 11.86 -5.45
CA PHE A 66 13.54 13.25 -5.40
C PHE A 66 12.02 13.29 -5.18
N LEU A 67 11.62 13.91 -4.07
CA LEU A 67 10.22 14.12 -3.74
C LEU A 67 9.76 15.47 -4.30
N ASP A 68 9.08 15.42 -5.43
CA ASP A 68 8.37 16.57 -6.00
C ASP A 68 7.00 16.72 -5.32
N ASN A 69 6.99 16.74 -3.97
CA ASN A 69 5.76 16.89 -3.19
C ASN A 69 5.32 18.37 -3.16
N PRO A 70 4.09 18.71 -3.60
CA PRO A 70 3.55 20.07 -3.49
C PRO A 70 3.37 20.57 -2.04
N TYR A 71 3.41 19.69 -1.03
CA TYR A 71 3.17 20.03 0.39
C TYR A 71 4.40 19.95 1.30
N GLY A 72 5.60 19.76 0.75
CA GLY A 72 6.78 19.52 1.57
C GLY A 72 8.10 19.90 0.91
N LYS A 73 8.28 21.16 0.53
CA LYS A 73 9.62 21.71 0.24
C LYS A 73 10.57 21.63 1.45
N THR A 74 10.03 21.48 2.66
CA THR A 74 10.75 21.58 3.95
C THR A 74 11.32 20.27 4.50
N MET A 75 11.14 19.12 3.82
CA MET A 75 11.83 17.86 4.21
C MET A 75 13.13 17.63 3.45
N GLN A 76 13.55 18.58 2.62
CA GLN A 76 14.83 18.53 1.93
C GLN A 76 15.91 19.03 2.90
N ASP A 77 16.29 18.16 3.83
CA ASP A 77 17.47 18.40 4.65
C ASP A 77 18.71 18.46 3.73
N ASN A 78 19.49 19.52 3.91
CA ASN A 78 20.64 19.89 3.06
C ASN A 78 21.87 18.99 3.28
N ASP A 79 21.75 17.95 4.12
CA ASP A 79 22.90 17.35 4.79
C ASP A 79 23.14 15.86 4.47
N ARG A 80 22.77 15.38 3.27
CA ARG A 80 23.06 13.98 2.89
C ARG A 80 23.80 13.85 1.56
N VAL A 81 25.01 13.34 1.66
CA VAL A 81 25.96 12.87 0.63
C VAL A 81 25.36 11.83 -0.37
N LYS A 82 24.11 11.38 -0.18
CA LYS A 82 23.46 10.40 -1.04
C LYS A 82 22.93 11.04 -2.33
N ARG A 83 23.28 10.42 -3.47
CA ARG A 83 22.74 10.81 -4.78
C ARG A 83 21.25 10.47 -4.83
N ARG A 84 20.41 11.49 -5.04
CA ARG A 84 18.98 11.36 -5.30
C ARG A 84 18.72 11.22 -6.80
N TYR A 85 17.65 10.50 -7.15
CA TYR A 85 17.23 10.29 -8.53
C TYR A 85 15.74 10.62 -8.69
N HIS A 86 15.38 11.21 -9.83
CA HIS A 86 13.97 11.43 -10.16
C HIS A 86 13.24 10.10 -10.29
N LEU A 87 11.99 10.06 -9.82
CA LEU A 87 11.16 8.86 -9.84
C LEU A 87 11.04 8.27 -11.25
N ARG A 88 10.79 9.10 -12.26
CA ARG A 88 10.75 8.69 -13.66
C ARG A 88 11.98 7.90 -14.10
N LYS A 89 13.18 8.40 -13.73
CA LYS A 89 14.45 7.74 -14.08
C LYS A 89 14.56 6.37 -13.40
N ILE A 90 14.13 6.28 -12.14
CA ILE A 90 14.07 5.02 -11.40
C ILE A 90 13.10 4.04 -12.09
N LEU A 91 11.91 4.49 -12.48
CA LEU A 91 10.92 3.65 -13.17
C LEU A 91 11.41 3.15 -14.53
N ILE A 92 12.11 3.98 -15.30
CA ILE A 92 12.73 3.58 -16.58
C ILE A 92 13.76 2.47 -16.36
N GLU A 93 14.65 2.61 -15.37
CA GLU A 93 15.64 1.57 -15.09
C GLU A 93 14.97 0.30 -14.55
N ILE A 94 13.97 0.39 -13.66
CA ILE A 94 13.20 -0.76 -13.21
C ILE A 94 12.54 -1.49 -14.39
N ASN A 95 11.97 -0.75 -15.35
CA ASN A 95 11.38 -1.34 -16.54
C ASN A 95 12.44 -2.07 -17.40
N LYS A 96 13.64 -1.48 -17.54
CA LYS A 96 14.77 -2.08 -18.27
C LYS A 96 15.23 -3.41 -17.64
N PHE A 97 15.45 -3.44 -16.33
CA PHE A 97 15.97 -4.63 -15.64
C PHE A 97 14.88 -5.67 -15.32
N GLY A 98 13.73 -5.22 -14.82
CA GLY A 98 12.63 -6.07 -14.38
C GLY A 98 11.71 -6.54 -15.50
N ARG A 99 11.55 -5.74 -16.57
CA ARG A 99 10.62 -5.99 -17.68
C ARG A 99 9.23 -6.33 -17.11
N THR A 100 8.67 -7.48 -17.52
CA THR A 100 7.36 -7.97 -17.09
C THR A 100 7.39 -8.78 -15.78
N ALA A 101 8.53 -8.87 -15.09
CA ALA A 101 8.68 -9.62 -13.85
C ALA A 101 8.00 -9.00 -12.60
N PRO A 102 7.87 -7.65 -12.47
CA PRO A 102 7.17 -7.07 -11.34
C PRO A 102 5.71 -7.52 -11.25
N ILE A 103 5.36 -8.03 -10.07
CA ILE A 103 3.98 -8.41 -9.71
C ILE A 103 3.45 -7.60 -8.53
N ASN A 104 4.34 -7.03 -7.70
CA ASN A 104 3.96 -6.15 -6.60
C ASN A 104 4.75 -4.85 -6.70
N ILE A 105 4.06 -3.70 -6.64
CA ILE A 105 4.70 -2.39 -6.62
C ILE A 105 4.14 -1.57 -5.47
N PHE A 106 5.03 -1.09 -4.61
CA PHE A 106 4.70 -0.26 -3.46
C PHE A 106 5.45 1.06 -3.56
N PHE A 107 4.72 2.14 -3.83
CA PHE A 107 5.26 3.48 -3.76
C PHE A 107 5.19 4.01 -2.32
N ASN A 108 6.15 4.86 -1.96
CA ASN A 108 6.03 5.65 -0.76
C ASN A 108 4.80 6.56 -0.88
N VAL A 109 4.12 6.78 0.24
CA VAL A 109 2.99 7.70 0.33
C VAL A 109 3.39 9.12 -0.04
N TYR A 110 4.65 9.53 -0.05
CA TYR A 110 5.06 10.89 -0.44
C TYR A 110 5.51 11.02 -1.91
N CYS A 111 5.49 9.94 -2.70
CA CYS A 111 5.78 10.02 -4.12
C CYS A 111 4.64 10.73 -4.87
N ASN A 112 4.99 11.60 -5.81
CA ASN A 112 4.05 12.19 -6.75
C ASN A 112 4.08 11.39 -8.06
N ILE A 113 2.94 10.82 -8.48
CA ILE A 113 2.83 10.07 -9.72
C ILE A 113 2.05 10.90 -10.73
N ILE A 114 2.69 11.19 -11.86
CA ILE A 114 2.08 11.88 -13.00
C ILE A 114 1.86 10.90 -14.17
N GLU A 115 1.16 11.35 -15.20
CA GLU A 115 0.68 10.50 -16.29
C GLU A 115 1.80 9.74 -17.00
N GLU A 116 2.96 10.37 -17.24
CA GLU A 116 4.06 9.67 -17.93
C GLU A 116 4.70 8.60 -17.04
N ASP A 117 4.72 8.81 -15.73
CA ASP A 117 5.23 7.82 -14.77
C ASP A 117 4.29 6.61 -14.73
N LEU A 118 2.98 6.86 -14.74
CA LEU A 118 1.97 5.82 -14.86
C LEU A 118 2.08 5.07 -16.19
N ALA A 119 2.38 5.78 -17.30
CA ALA A 119 2.58 5.18 -18.61
C ALA A 119 3.78 4.23 -18.67
N ILE A 120 4.87 4.55 -17.98
CA ILE A 120 6.00 3.63 -17.85
C ILE A 120 5.57 2.33 -17.16
N LEU A 121 4.77 2.43 -16.10
CA LEU A 121 4.28 1.27 -15.36
C LEU A 121 3.38 0.38 -16.21
N TYR A 122 2.29 0.91 -16.77
CA TYR A 122 1.31 0.06 -17.45
C TYR A 122 1.82 -0.48 -18.79
N ASN A 123 2.80 0.16 -19.42
CA ASN A 123 3.41 -0.35 -20.66
C ASN A 123 4.48 -1.41 -20.39
N GLY A 124 5.25 -1.28 -19.30
CA GLY A 124 6.35 -2.20 -18.98
C GLY A 124 5.98 -3.37 -18.08
N MET A 125 5.03 -3.15 -17.17
CA MET A 125 4.73 -4.04 -16.03
C MET A 125 3.24 -4.40 -16.03
N PRO A 126 2.77 -5.25 -16.95
CA PRO A 126 1.35 -5.61 -17.07
C PRO A 126 0.88 -6.63 -16.03
N ASN A 127 1.79 -7.38 -15.40
CA ASN A 127 1.47 -8.53 -14.53
C ASN A 127 1.22 -8.14 -13.05
N ILE A 128 0.87 -6.89 -12.78
CA ILE A 128 0.71 -6.41 -11.41
C ILE A 128 -0.49 -7.08 -10.75
N ILE A 129 -0.24 -7.66 -9.57
CA ILE A 129 -1.21 -8.27 -8.68
C ILE A 129 -1.48 -7.35 -7.49
N LYS A 130 -0.45 -6.64 -7.00
CA LYS A 130 -0.59 -5.71 -5.86
C LYS A 130 0.04 -4.36 -6.19
N LEU A 131 -0.75 -3.31 -6.07
CA LEU A 131 -0.32 -1.94 -6.34
C LEU A 131 -0.65 -1.04 -5.14
N ALA A 132 0.35 -0.34 -4.61
CA ALA A 132 0.12 0.82 -3.76
C ALA A 132 0.44 2.09 -4.52
N LEU A 133 -0.59 2.81 -4.97
CA LEU A 133 -0.49 3.97 -5.84
C LEU A 133 -0.85 5.26 -5.07
N PRO A 134 0.09 6.19 -4.89
CA PRO A 134 -0.22 7.51 -4.34
C PRO A 134 -0.81 8.38 -5.46
N MET A 135 -2.04 8.85 -5.26
CA MET A 135 -2.77 9.71 -6.19
C MET A 135 -2.98 11.09 -5.57
N TRP A 136 -1.89 11.83 -5.35
CA TRP A 136 -1.95 13.19 -4.77
C TRP A 136 -2.38 14.25 -5.76
N THR A 137 -2.05 14.04 -7.03
CA THR A 137 -2.43 14.86 -8.17
C THR A 137 -3.57 14.19 -8.90
N THR A 138 -4.48 14.99 -9.45
CA THR A 138 -5.49 14.51 -10.37
C THR A 138 -4.79 13.92 -11.60
N LEU A 139 -5.00 12.63 -11.83
CA LEU A 139 -4.54 11.97 -13.05
C LEU A 139 -5.68 12.06 -14.08
N ASN A 140 -5.35 12.29 -15.34
CA ASN A 140 -6.35 12.23 -16.41
C ASN A 140 -7.10 10.87 -16.38
N LEU A 141 -8.43 10.92 -16.46
CA LEU A 141 -9.30 9.74 -16.51
C LEU A 141 -8.89 8.74 -17.62
N ASN A 142 -8.49 9.24 -18.80
CA ASN A 142 -8.02 8.40 -19.90
C ASN A 142 -6.74 7.64 -19.52
N SER A 143 -5.85 8.26 -18.75
CA SER A 143 -4.62 7.63 -18.25
C SER A 143 -4.93 6.55 -17.22
N ILE A 144 -5.89 6.78 -16.32
CA ILE A 144 -6.38 5.79 -15.36
C ILE A 144 -7.02 4.60 -16.10
N GLN A 145 -7.97 4.87 -17.00
CA GLN A 145 -8.61 3.83 -17.81
C GLN A 145 -7.57 2.99 -18.57
N SER A 146 -6.63 3.65 -19.25
CA SER A 146 -5.55 2.97 -19.98
C SER A 146 -4.69 2.11 -19.06
N ALA A 147 -4.30 2.63 -17.89
CA ALA A 147 -3.46 1.91 -16.95
C ALA A 147 -4.15 0.66 -16.39
N PHE A 148 -5.33 0.83 -15.81
CA PHE A 148 -6.06 -0.25 -15.16
C PHE A 148 -6.63 -1.25 -16.18
N SER A 149 -6.87 -0.84 -17.44
CA SER A 149 -7.22 -1.78 -18.50
C SER A 149 -6.12 -2.83 -18.77
N LYS A 150 -4.86 -2.56 -18.44
CA LYS A 150 -3.74 -3.49 -18.66
C LYS A 150 -3.43 -4.40 -17.48
N TRP A 151 -3.77 -3.98 -16.25
CA TRP A 151 -3.51 -4.78 -15.04
C TRP A 151 -4.65 -5.76 -14.73
N LYS A 152 -4.86 -6.71 -15.64
CA LYS A 152 -5.98 -7.66 -15.55
C LYS A 152 -5.95 -8.57 -14.31
N ASN A 153 -4.77 -8.80 -13.75
CA ASN A 153 -4.57 -9.67 -12.59
C ASN A 153 -4.53 -8.89 -11.26
N LEU A 154 -4.91 -7.61 -11.25
CA LEU A 154 -4.81 -6.77 -10.06
C LEU A 154 -5.81 -7.24 -8.98
N GLN A 155 -5.28 -7.76 -7.87
CA GLN A 155 -6.07 -8.27 -6.75
C GLN A 155 -6.03 -7.37 -5.51
N THR A 156 -4.99 -6.54 -5.37
CA THR A 156 -4.86 -5.63 -4.23
C THR A 156 -4.49 -4.23 -4.67
N LEU A 157 -5.32 -3.26 -4.30
CA LEU A 157 -5.09 -1.85 -4.58
C LEU A 157 -5.07 -1.04 -3.28
N ILE A 158 -3.99 -0.29 -3.07
CA ILE A 158 -3.84 0.64 -1.96
C ILE A 158 -3.74 2.05 -2.55
N LEU A 159 -4.71 2.91 -2.24
CA LEU A 159 -4.79 4.25 -2.80
C LEU A 159 -4.36 5.28 -1.75
N GLY A 160 -3.37 6.10 -2.12
CA GLY A 160 -2.96 7.30 -1.37
C GLY A 160 -4.09 8.32 -1.27
N ALA A 161 -4.00 9.25 -0.31
CA ALA A 161 -5.09 10.20 -0.08
C ALA A 161 -5.32 11.09 -1.31
N PHE A 162 -6.50 10.95 -1.91
CA PHE A 162 -7.01 11.85 -2.95
C PHE A 162 -7.20 13.24 -2.36
N LYS A 163 -6.59 14.25 -2.97
CA LYS A 163 -7.16 15.60 -2.92
C LYS A 163 -8.20 15.66 -4.01
N SER A 164 -9.45 15.34 -3.69
CA SER A 164 -10.55 15.59 -4.61
C SER A 164 -10.65 17.11 -4.80
N GLN A 165 -10.09 17.63 -5.89
CA GLN A 165 -10.56 18.88 -6.43
C GLN A 165 -11.78 18.54 -7.30
N GLY A 166 -12.96 18.48 -6.67
CA GLY A 166 -14.25 18.21 -7.34
C GLY A 166 -14.71 16.75 -7.35
N ASP A 167 -15.74 16.47 -8.16
CA ASP A 167 -16.54 15.23 -8.17
C ASP A 167 -15.93 14.08 -9.02
N THR A 168 -14.70 14.22 -9.51
CA THR A 168 -14.09 13.27 -10.46
C THR A 168 -13.74 11.91 -9.86
N LEU A 169 -13.65 11.81 -8.53
CA LEU A 169 -13.30 10.57 -7.82
C LEU A 169 -14.25 9.42 -8.18
N SER A 170 -15.54 9.73 -8.40
CA SER A 170 -16.55 8.75 -8.82
C SER A 170 -16.17 8.09 -10.15
N LEU A 171 -15.77 8.90 -11.14
CA LEU A 171 -15.36 8.45 -12.47
C LEU A 171 -14.05 7.66 -12.45
N GLU A 172 -13.09 8.08 -11.63
CA GLU A 172 -11.81 7.38 -11.48
C GLU A 172 -12.01 5.99 -10.86
N LEU A 173 -12.79 5.89 -9.79
CA LEU A 173 -13.08 4.61 -9.15
C LEU A 173 -13.94 3.71 -10.04
N GLN A 174 -14.87 4.28 -10.81
CA GLN A 174 -15.63 3.55 -11.81
C GLN A 174 -14.70 2.96 -12.89
N ALA A 175 -13.81 3.78 -13.45
CA ALA A 175 -12.82 3.31 -14.43
C ALA A 175 -11.95 2.15 -13.90
N ILE A 176 -11.58 2.20 -12.62
CA ILE A 176 -10.83 1.10 -11.98
C ILE A 176 -11.72 -0.15 -11.85
N GLY A 177 -12.93 0.01 -11.34
CA GLY A 177 -13.90 -1.08 -11.12
C GLY A 177 -14.25 -1.83 -12.42
N ASP A 178 -14.52 -1.08 -13.49
CA ASP A 178 -14.86 -1.63 -14.80
C ASP A 178 -13.73 -2.50 -15.40
N ASN A 179 -12.47 -2.20 -15.06
CA ASN A 179 -11.30 -2.84 -15.64
C ASN A 179 -10.68 -3.96 -14.78
N CYS A 180 -10.89 -3.93 -13.45
CA CYS A 180 -10.20 -4.79 -12.49
C CYS A 180 -11.15 -5.76 -11.79
N ARG A 181 -11.62 -6.78 -12.53
CA ARG A 181 -12.62 -7.74 -12.03
C ARG A 181 -12.11 -8.64 -10.89
N ASP A 182 -10.81 -8.91 -10.85
CA ASP A 182 -10.16 -9.75 -9.83
C ASP A 182 -9.80 -8.98 -8.55
N LEU A 183 -10.19 -7.71 -8.45
CA LEU A 183 -9.85 -6.85 -7.32
C LEU A 183 -10.66 -7.21 -6.08
N THR A 184 -10.07 -8.00 -5.18
CA THR A 184 -10.73 -8.43 -3.94
C THR A 184 -10.30 -7.63 -2.71
N ASN A 185 -9.16 -6.95 -2.77
CA ASN A 185 -8.60 -6.25 -1.62
C ASN A 185 -8.36 -4.77 -1.93
N MET A 186 -8.94 -3.89 -1.12
CA MET A 186 -8.76 -2.45 -1.29
C MET A 186 -8.43 -1.77 0.03
N LYS A 187 -7.52 -0.79 -0.02
CA LYS A 187 -7.21 0.07 1.11
C LYS A 187 -7.17 1.52 0.69
N PHE A 188 -7.91 2.35 1.41
CA PHE A 188 -7.87 3.79 1.25
C PHE A 188 -7.04 4.42 2.38
N LEU A 189 -6.11 5.29 1.99
CA LEU A 189 -5.36 6.15 2.92
C LEU A 189 -6.05 7.50 3.17
N SER A 190 -7.25 7.70 2.61
CA SER A 190 -8.12 8.87 2.79
C SER A 190 -9.22 8.67 3.84
N VAL A 191 -10.01 9.72 4.08
CA VAL A 191 -11.19 9.69 4.95
C VAL A 191 -12.39 9.15 4.19
N LEU A 192 -13.12 8.20 4.80
CA LEU A 192 -14.44 7.79 4.34
C LEU A 192 -15.48 8.87 4.72
N LYS A 193 -15.84 9.72 3.76
CA LYS A 193 -16.89 10.75 3.87
C LYS A 193 -17.84 10.66 2.67
N GLU A 194 -19.02 11.26 2.81
CA GLU A 194 -19.96 11.53 1.71
C GLU A 194 -20.37 10.23 0.98
N ASP A 195 -20.41 10.26 -0.35
CA ASP A 195 -20.91 9.20 -1.22
C ASP A 195 -19.89 8.09 -1.51
N LEU A 196 -18.65 8.21 -1.03
CA LEU A 196 -17.60 7.21 -1.25
C LEU A 196 -18.02 5.77 -0.88
N PRO A 197 -18.76 5.49 0.22
CA PRO A 197 -19.29 4.16 0.51
C PRO A 197 -20.17 3.61 -0.62
N ASN A 198 -21.08 4.43 -1.15
CA ASN A 198 -21.98 4.05 -2.24
C ASN A 198 -21.19 3.79 -3.51
N ILE A 199 -20.24 4.67 -3.83
CA ILE A 199 -19.33 4.50 -4.99
C ILE A 199 -18.55 3.19 -4.87
N ILE A 200 -18.03 2.86 -3.69
CA ILE A 200 -17.30 1.60 -3.47
C ILE A 200 -18.20 0.39 -3.68
N VAL A 201 -19.41 0.42 -3.11
CA VAL A 201 -20.39 -0.67 -3.25
C VAL A 201 -20.76 -0.91 -4.71
N CYS A 202 -21.02 0.16 -5.47
CA CYS A 202 -21.39 0.05 -6.89
C CYS A 202 -20.26 -0.47 -7.76
N ASN A 203 -19.02 -0.01 -7.55
CA ASN A 203 -17.90 -0.28 -8.44
C ASN A 203 -17.08 -1.52 -8.06
N PHE A 204 -17.13 -1.96 -6.80
CA PHE A 204 -16.31 -3.07 -6.30
C PHE A 204 -17.10 -4.12 -5.49
N PRO A 205 -18.16 -4.73 -6.06
CA PRO A 205 -19.00 -5.69 -5.34
C PRO A 205 -18.28 -7.00 -4.96
N SER A 206 -17.14 -7.31 -5.58
CA SER A 206 -16.32 -8.50 -5.32
C SER A 206 -15.34 -8.35 -4.16
N LEU A 207 -15.30 -7.19 -3.47
CA LEU A 207 -14.34 -6.97 -2.38
C LEU A 207 -14.56 -7.95 -1.23
N GLU A 208 -13.47 -8.62 -0.85
CA GLU A 208 -13.39 -9.46 0.34
C GLU A 208 -12.72 -8.75 1.51
N ARG A 209 -11.82 -7.80 1.23
CA ARG A 209 -11.06 -7.08 2.25
C ARG A 209 -11.03 -5.60 1.94
N LEU A 210 -11.52 -4.80 2.88
CA LEU A 210 -11.54 -3.36 2.79
C LEU A 210 -10.89 -2.73 4.01
N SER A 211 -10.05 -1.72 3.82
CA SER A 211 -9.37 -1.02 4.91
C SER A 211 -9.40 0.49 4.72
N PHE A 212 -9.61 1.21 5.82
CA PHE A 212 -9.57 2.67 5.84
C PHE A 212 -8.60 3.19 6.89
N ARG A 213 -8.07 4.39 6.66
CA ARG A 213 -7.28 5.14 7.63
C ARG A 213 -8.09 6.18 8.41
N CYS A 214 -9.23 6.64 7.93
CA CYS A 214 -10.15 7.48 8.69
C CYS A 214 -11.59 7.10 8.32
N CYS A 215 -12.48 6.95 9.29
CA CYS A 215 -13.86 6.48 9.06
C CYS A 215 -14.87 7.31 9.84
N THR A 216 -16.02 7.57 9.22
CA THR A 216 -17.23 8.14 9.82
C THR A 216 -18.31 7.05 9.95
N GLU A 217 -19.56 7.39 10.29
CA GLU A 217 -20.70 6.46 10.47
C GLU A 217 -21.05 5.61 9.22
N ALA A 218 -20.43 5.91 8.08
CA ALA A 218 -20.54 5.26 6.77
C ALA A 218 -20.18 3.75 6.66
N SER A 219 -19.78 3.11 7.75
CA SER A 219 -19.41 1.69 7.76
C SER A 219 -20.58 0.73 7.51
N THR A 220 -21.81 1.12 7.84
CA THR A 220 -23.02 0.28 7.67
C THR A 220 -23.37 0.06 6.20
N THR A 221 -23.26 1.10 5.37
CA THR A 221 -23.46 1.02 3.91
C THR A 221 -22.51 0.01 3.28
N LEU A 222 -21.22 0.06 3.64
CA LEU A 222 -20.22 -0.88 3.14
C LEU A 222 -20.50 -2.32 3.59
N ILE A 223 -20.85 -2.48 4.85
CA ILE A 223 -21.18 -3.78 5.44
C ILE A 223 -22.38 -4.43 4.73
N ASN A 224 -23.44 -3.66 4.48
CA ASN A 224 -24.66 -4.16 3.87
C ASN A 224 -24.53 -4.31 2.34
N GLY A 225 -23.74 -3.45 1.71
CA GLY A 225 -23.61 -3.39 0.25
C GLY A 225 -22.53 -4.30 -0.35
N LEU A 226 -21.58 -4.82 0.45
CA LEU A 226 -20.51 -5.69 -0.02
C LEU A 226 -20.74 -7.14 0.45
N PRO A 227 -21.44 -7.98 -0.32
CA PRO A 227 -21.87 -9.31 0.13
C PRO A 227 -20.70 -10.28 0.39
N ASN A 228 -19.57 -10.07 -0.29
CA ASN A 228 -18.37 -10.91 -0.17
C ASN A 228 -17.39 -10.42 0.90
N LEU A 229 -17.70 -9.32 1.61
CA LEU A 229 -16.77 -8.69 2.53
C LEU A 229 -16.51 -9.60 3.75
N LYS A 230 -15.28 -10.09 3.86
CA LYS A 230 -14.80 -10.94 4.96
C LYS A 230 -14.05 -10.13 6.02
N ILE A 231 -13.37 -9.05 5.61
CA ILE A 231 -12.56 -8.22 6.51
C ILE A 231 -12.82 -6.74 6.25
N LEU A 232 -13.29 -6.04 7.29
CA LEU A 232 -13.30 -4.58 7.34
C LEU A 232 -12.27 -4.11 8.37
N ASN A 233 -11.12 -3.64 7.90
CA ASN A 233 -10.03 -3.21 8.77
C ASN A 233 -10.10 -1.71 9.05
N LEU A 234 -10.55 -1.39 10.27
CA LEU A 234 -10.66 -0.03 10.80
C LEU A 234 -9.58 0.26 11.86
N SER A 235 -8.51 -0.54 11.89
CA SER A 235 -7.50 -0.45 12.95
C SER A 235 -6.76 0.87 12.98
N HIS A 236 -6.58 1.46 11.81
CA HIS A 236 -5.89 2.73 11.67
C HIS A 236 -6.86 3.90 11.55
N CYS A 237 -8.17 3.66 11.71
CA CYS A 237 -9.19 4.69 11.61
C CYS A 237 -9.06 5.73 12.72
N ILE A 238 -8.88 6.98 12.32
CA ILE A 238 -9.18 8.13 13.17
C ILE A 238 -10.69 8.36 13.07
N PHE A 239 -11.40 8.16 14.18
CA PHE A 239 -12.83 8.45 14.25
C PHE A 239 -13.02 9.95 14.52
N MET A 240 -13.77 10.60 13.63
CA MET A 240 -13.97 12.06 13.62
C MET A 240 -15.45 12.37 13.85
N LYS A 241 -15.76 13.22 14.83
CA LYS A 241 -17.11 13.76 15.00
C LYS A 241 -17.29 14.98 14.08
N PRO A 242 -18.42 15.14 13.36
CA PRO A 242 -18.73 16.41 12.71
C PRO A 242 -18.86 17.50 13.81
N SER A 243 -18.04 18.53 13.75
CA SER A 243 -18.32 19.78 14.46
C SER A 243 -19.49 20.47 13.74
N GLY A 244 -20.40 21.05 14.51
CA GLY A 244 -21.53 21.80 13.94
C GLY A 244 -21.08 22.91 12.98
N ILE A 245 -22.04 23.36 12.18
CA ILE A 245 -21.96 24.33 11.08
C ILE A 245 -20.84 25.38 11.27
N GLY A 246 -19.92 25.44 10.30
CA GLY A 246 -19.08 26.61 10.04
C GLY A 246 -17.58 26.46 10.26
N GLU A 247 -17.13 25.53 11.11
CA GLU A 247 -15.68 25.36 11.38
C GLU A 247 -15.27 23.89 11.35
N SER A 248 -14.34 23.56 10.46
CA SER A 248 -13.76 22.22 10.25
C SER A 248 -12.77 21.84 11.36
N HIS A 249 -13.24 21.79 12.61
CA HIS A 249 -12.47 21.30 13.74
C HIS A 249 -12.84 19.85 14.06
N TYR A 250 -12.07 18.92 13.52
CA TYR A 250 -12.20 17.50 13.80
C TYR A 250 -11.80 17.19 15.24
N ARG A 251 -12.77 16.88 16.10
CA ARG A 251 -12.48 16.33 17.43
C ARG A 251 -12.14 14.85 17.33
N LEU A 252 -10.95 14.47 17.79
CA LEU A 252 -10.61 13.07 18.04
C LEU A 252 -11.54 12.50 19.11
N GLY A 253 -12.09 11.31 18.87
CA GLY A 253 -12.70 10.50 19.92
C GLY A 253 -14.19 10.21 19.76
N MET A 254 -14.60 9.60 18.64
CA MET A 254 -15.81 8.77 18.76
C MET A 254 -15.49 7.57 19.66
N LYS A 255 -16.41 7.28 20.57
CA LYS A 255 -16.61 5.92 21.06
C LYS A 255 -17.47 5.20 20.01
N PRO A 256 -17.30 3.89 19.77
CA PRO A 256 -18.18 3.13 18.88
C PRO A 256 -19.55 2.99 19.54
N TYR A 257 -20.32 4.07 19.55
CA TYR A 257 -21.72 4.02 19.93
C TYR A 257 -22.48 3.55 18.69
N LYS A 258 -23.04 2.34 18.79
CA LYS A 258 -23.98 1.76 17.82
C LYS A 258 -23.42 1.45 16.43
N LEU A 259 -22.29 0.75 16.35
CA LEU A 259 -22.11 -0.20 15.24
C LEU A 259 -23.07 -1.38 15.48
N GLU A 260 -24.35 -1.19 15.18
CA GLU A 260 -25.33 -2.29 15.14
C GLU A 260 -25.04 -3.15 13.91
N ILE A 261 -24.05 -4.03 14.01
CA ILE A 261 -23.72 -5.02 12.99
C ILE A 261 -24.73 -6.17 13.15
N ARG A 262 -25.95 -5.97 12.63
CA ARG A 262 -27.08 -6.91 12.85
C ARG A 262 -27.05 -8.17 11.98
N SER A 263 -26.12 -8.33 11.03
CA SER A 263 -26.24 -9.39 10.02
C SER A 263 -24.91 -9.79 9.35
N LEU A 264 -23.90 -10.20 10.10
CA LEU A 264 -22.69 -10.73 9.48
C LEU A 264 -22.16 -11.94 10.25
N THR A 265 -22.47 -13.14 9.80
CA THR A 265 -22.01 -14.38 10.42
C THR A 265 -20.51 -14.66 10.22
N ASN A 266 -19.80 -13.86 9.40
CA ASN A 266 -18.40 -14.13 9.01
C ASN A 266 -17.47 -12.90 8.88
N LEU A 267 -17.88 -11.69 9.27
CA LEU A 267 -17.04 -10.50 9.13
C LEU A 267 -16.04 -10.36 10.29
N TRP A 268 -14.75 -10.22 9.97
CA TRP A 268 -13.71 -9.82 10.91
C TRP A 268 -13.54 -8.30 10.86
N CYS A 269 -14.08 -7.61 11.87
CA CYS A 269 -13.75 -6.21 12.10
C CYS A 269 -12.52 -6.12 13.01
N VAL A 270 -11.42 -5.56 12.51
CA VAL A 270 -10.19 -5.37 13.29
C VAL A 270 -10.06 -3.90 13.65
N VAL A 271 -10.18 -3.58 14.94
CA VAL A 271 -9.94 -2.25 15.50
C VAL A 271 -8.72 -2.32 16.43
N ARG A 272 -7.62 -1.65 16.08
CA ARG A 272 -6.42 -1.48 16.90
C ARG A 272 -6.02 0.00 16.96
N THR A 273 -6.79 0.83 17.67
CA THR A 273 -6.31 2.19 17.94
C THR A 273 -5.64 2.25 19.31
N ALA A 274 -4.54 3.01 19.43
CA ALA A 274 -3.92 3.33 20.72
C ALA A 274 -4.91 4.06 21.66
N GLN A 275 -5.94 4.70 21.10
CA GLN A 275 -7.09 5.25 21.83
C GLN A 275 -7.95 4.17 22.50
N PHE A 276 -8.10 3.01 21.87
CA PHE A 276 -8.79 1.85 22.46
C PHE A 276 -8.00 1.24 23.62
N ALA A 277 -6.68 1.12 23.48
CA ALA A 277 -5.80 0.62 24.54
C ALA A 277 -5.80 1.52 25.80
N LYS A 278 -5.91 2.85 25.60
CA LYS A 278 -5.99 3.83 26.69
C LYS A 278 -7.35 3.83 27.41
N MET A 279 -8.43 3.42 26.75
CA MET A 279 -9.78 3.37 27.33
C MET A 279 -10.19 2.00 27.91
N TYR A 280 -9.66 0.89 27.39
CA TYR A 280 -10.09 -0.47 27.77
C TYR A 280 -8.94 -1.44 28.09
N GLY A 281 -7.69 -0.98 28.10
CA GLY A 281 -6.50 -1.84 28.19
C GLY A 281 -6.19 -2.51 26.84
N ASN A 282 -5.02 -3.16 26.73
CA ASN A 282 -4.55 -3.86 25.52
C ASN A 282 -5.45 -5.05 25.12
N ILE A 283 -6.66 -4.77 24.64
CA ILE A 283 -7.64 -5.76 24.20
C ILE A 283 -7.59 -5.82 22.68
N ARG A 284 -7.19 -6.97 22.13
CA ARG A 284 -7.51 -7.32 20.73
C ARG A 284 -9.00 -7.64 20.67
N MET A 285 -9.80 -6.74 20.10
CA MET A 285 -11.18 -7.08 19.77
C MET A 285 -11.18 -7.77 18.39
N ILE A 286 -11.29 -9.10 18.41
CA ILE A 286 -11.70 -9.89 17.25
C ILE A 286 -13.19 -10.11 17.46
N VAL A 287 -14.03 -9.32 16.80
CA VAL A 287 -15.48 -9.59 16.82
C VAL A 287 -15.73 -10.67 15.77
N SER A 288 -15.84 -11.93 16.22
CA SER A 288 -16.38 -13.03 15.44
C SER A 288 -17.85 -13.17 15.83
N VAL A 289 -18.77 -12.65 15.01
CA VAL A 289 -20.21 -12.76 15.27
C VAL A 289 -20.67 -14.15 14.83
N LYS A 290 -20.54 -15.16 15.70
CA LYS A 290 -21.39 -16.36 15.59
C LYS A 290 -22.72 -16.04 16.27
N SER A 291 -23.81 -16.16 15.52
CA SER A 291 -25.22 -16.24 15.95
C SER A 291 -25.55 -15.65 17.33
N SER A 292 -26.25 -14.51 17.32
CA SER A 292 -27.20 -14.10 18.36
C SER A 292 -26.88 -14.57 19.79
N ILE A 293 -25.96 -13.89 20.48
CA ILE A 293 -25.95 -13.67 21.94
C ILE A 293 -24.87 -12.62 22.23
N PHE A 294 -25.21 -11.65 23.08
CA PHE A 294 -24.27 -10.67 23.62
C PHE A 294 -23.11 -11.37 24.33
N ALA A 295 -21.87 -11.08 23.93
CA ALA A 295 -20.68 -11.43 24.70
C ALA A 295 -20.00 -10.15 25.20
N THR A 296 -20.37 -9.72 26.41
CA THR A 296 -19.52 -8.85 27.24
C THR A 296 -18.38 -9.71 27.78
N LEU A 297 -17.20 -9.62 27.16
CA LEU A 297 -16.01 -10.33 27.65
C LEU A 297 -15.28 -9.50 28.71
N GLY A 298 -15.41 -9.97 29.96
CA GLY A 298 -14.61 -9.52 31.11
C GLY A 298 -13.17 -10.00 31.05
N ARG A 299 -12.29 -9.29 31.77
CA ARG A 299 -10.84 -9.57 31.89
C ARG A 299 -10.59 -11.04 32.27
N SER A 300 -9.77 -11.75 31.48
CA SER A 300 -8.95 -12.81 32.06
C SER A 300 -7.53 -12.77 31.49
N GLY A 301 -6.57 -12.75 32.42
CA GLY A 301 -5.17 -12.98 32.12
C GLY A 301 -4.94 -14.43 31.70
N GLY A 302 -3.90 -14.60 30.89
CA GLY A 302 -3.29 -15.84 30.42
C GLY A 302 -3.98 -17.18 30.75
N LYS A 303 -4.62 -17.78 29.75
CA LYS A 303 -4.37 -19.16 29.30
C LYS A 303 -5.17 -19.47 28.05
N LEU A 304 -4.51 -20.16 27.11
CA LEU A 304 -5.12 -20.76 25.93
C LEU A 304 -6.32 -21.64 26.35
N MET A 305 -7.51 -21.40 25.81
CA MET A 305 -8.56 -22.42 25.77
C MET A 305 -8.90 -22.78 24.34
N ARG A 306 -8.74 -24.08 24.04
CA ARG A 306 -9.25 -24.76 22.84
C ARG A 306 -10.79 -24.74 22.87
N LEU A 307 -11.41 -24.39 21.75
CA LEU A 307 -12.83 -24.66 21.52
C LEU A 307 -12.96 -26.00 20.77
N ARG A 308 -13.66 -26.95 21.39
CA ARG A 308 -14.29 -28.09 20.71
C ARG A 308 -15.58 -27.58 20.06
N ASN A 309 -15.77 -28.03 18.82
CA ASN A 309 -16.86 -27.88 17.83
C ASN A 309 -18.05 -27.01 18.20
#